data_AF-A0A4R1KXJ9-F1
#
_entry.id   AF-A0A4R1KXJ9-F1
#
_cell.length_a   1.000
_cell.length_b   1.000
_cell.length_c   1.000
_cell.angle_alpha   90.00
_cell.angle_beta   90.00
_cell.angle_gamma   90.00
#
_symmetry.space_group_name_H-M   'P 1'
#
loop_
_entity.id
_entity.type
_entity.pdbx_description
1 polymer ?
#
loop_
_entity_poly.entity_id
_entity_poly.type
_entity_poly.pdbx_seq_one_letter_code
_entity_poly.pdbx_strand_id
1 'polypeptide(L)' 'MESLQIFTQFIDNTVNEPNANSLLHTFYTNLSEHEKEIFVIALIGHATTTHKLLEYERMK' A
#
# COMPACT_ATOMS: atom_id res chain seq x y z
N MET A 1 -14.90 3.74 -4.22
CA MET A 1 -14.55 3.17 -2.91
C MET A 1 -14.00 1.75 -3.03
N GLU A 2 -14.59 0.87 -3.85
CA GLU A 2 -14.12 -0.51 -4.04
C GLU A 2 -12.65 -0.60 -4.47
N SER A 3 -12.18 0.23 -5.40
CA SER A 3 -10.79 0.22 -5.89
C SER A 3 -9.75 0.52 -4.80
N LEU A 4 -10.06 1.44 -3.87
CA LEU A 4 -9.14 1.76 -2.77
C LEU A 4 -8.95 0.56 -1.85
N GLN A 5 -10.04 -0.13 -1.51
CA GLN A 5 -10.01 -1.28 -0.62
C GLN A 5 -9.26 -2.47 -1.26
N ILE A 6 -9.45 -2.69 -2.56
CA ILE A 6 -8.71 -3.71 -3.33
C ILE A 6 -7.21 -3.41 -3.31
N PHE A 7 -6.81 -2.17 -3.55
CA PHE A 7 -5.40 -1.79 -3.57
C PHE A 7 -4.76 -1.89 -2.19
N THR A 8 -5.45 -1.47 -1.12
CA THR A 8 -4.97 -1.66 0.25
C THR A 8 -4.73 -3.14 0.56
N GLN A 9 -5.69 -4.01 0.22
CA GLN A 9 -5.55 -5.46 0.45
C GLN A 9 -4.36 -6.05 -0.33
N PHE A 10 -4.16 -5.63 -1.57
CA PHE A 10 -3.01 -6.05 -2.37
C PHE A 10 -1.69 -5.59 -1.74
N ILE A 11 -1.62 -4.33 -1.30
CA ILE A 11 -0.44 -3.76 -0.65
C ILE A 11 -0.13 -4.54 0.62
N ASP A 12 -1.10 -4.76 1.52
CA ASP A 12 -0.92 -5.50 2.77
C ASP A 12 -0.35 -6.90 2.56
N ASN A 13 -0.84 -7.59 1.53
CA ASN A 13 -0.36 -8.93 1.18
C ASN A 13 1.05 -8.91 0.56
N THR A 14 1.43 -7.80 -0.09
CA THR A 14 2.66 -7.71 -0.88
C THR A 14 3.84 -7.14 -0.10
N VAL A 15 3.61 -6.23 0.85
CA VAL A 15 4.69 -5.49 1.55
C VAL A 15 5.64 -6.39 2.36
N ASN A 16 5.20 -7.59 2.73
CA ASN A 16 5.99 -8.56 3.48
C ASN A 16 6.75 -9.56 2.58
N GLU A 17 6.58 -9.48 1.26
CA GLU A 17 7.25 -10.37 0.32
C GLU A 17 8.71 -9.94 0.10
N PRO A 18 9.65 -10.88 -0.12
CA PRO A 18 11.06 -10.57 -0.38
C PRO A 18 11.29 -9.60 -1.55
N ASN A 19 10.37 -9.59 -2.51
CA ASN A 19 10.42 -8.76 -3.72
C ASN A 19 9.34 -7.66 -3.74
N ALA A 20 8.85 -7.24 -2.56
CA ALA A 20 7.75 -6.29 -2.41
C ALA A 20 7.85 -5.08 -3.35
N ASN A 21 9.01 -4.40 -3.37
CA ASN A 21 9.23 -3.22 -4.23
C ASN A 21 9.02 -3.51 -5.71
N SER A 22 9.50 -4.66 -6.20
CA SER A 22 9.32 -5.06 -7.59
C SER A 22 7.85 -5.38 -7.88
N LEU A 23 7.18 -6.12 -6.99
CA LEU A 23 5.78 -6.51 -7.16
C LEU A 23 4.83 -5.31 -7.15
N LEU A 24 5.01 -4.38 -6.20
CA LEU A 24 4.25 -3.14 -6.12
C LEU A 24 4.46 -2.26 -7.36
N HIS A 25 5.72 -2.13 -7.82
CA HIS A 25 6.03 -1.37 -9.02
C HIS A 25 5.41 -1.99 -10.28
N THR A 26 5.56 -3.31 -10.47
CA THR A 26 4.95 -4.03 -11.59
C THR A 26 3.43 -3.86 -11.58
N PHE A 27 2.78 -4.00 -10.42
CA PHE A 27 1.33 -3.79 -10.31
C PHE A 27 0.96 -2.36 -10.73
N TYR A 28 1.63 -1.34 -10.18
CA TYR A 28 1.41 0.06 -10.52
C TYR A 28 1.55 0.36 -12.03
N THR A 29 2.56 -0.20 -12.69
CA THR A 29 2.79 0.04 -14.13
C THR A 29 1.69 -0.52 -15.04
N ASN A 30 0.91 -1.49 -14.56
CA ASN A 30 -0.20 -2.10 -15.31
C ASN A 30 -1.55 -1.42 -15.07
N LEU A 31 -1.63 -0.43 -14.17
CA LEU A 31 -2.85 0.30 -13.87
C LEU A 31 -3.11 1.42 -14.89
N SER A 32 -4.39 1.80 -15.05
CA SER A 32 -4.75 3.04 -15.74
C SER A 32 -4.28 4.27 -14.95
N GLU A 33 -4.16 5.43 -15.60
CA GLU A 33 -3.74 6.68 -14.93
C GLU A 33 -4.63 7.05 -13.73
N HIS A 34 -5.94 6.83 -13.84
CA HIS A 34 -6.86 7.06 -12.72
C HIS A 34 -6.63 6.09 -11.55
N GLU A 35 -6.41 4.81 -11.84
CA GLU A 35 -6.15 3.80 -10.80
C GLU A 35 -4.80 3.99 -10.12
N LYS A 36 -3.79 4.49 -10.85
CA LYS A 36 -2.48 4.85 -10.30
C LYS A 36 -2.60 5.86 -9.17
N GLU A 37 -3.43 6.89 -9.32
CA GLU A 37 -3.67 7.88 -8.26
C GLU A 37 -4.25 7.21 -7.00
N ILE A 38 -5.27 6.36 -7.17
CA ILE A 38 -5.91 5.65 -6.06
C ILE A 38 -4.93 4.68 -5.39
N PHE A 39 -4.11 3.98 -6.17
CA PHE A 39 -3.09 3.06 -5.67
C PHE A 39 -2.01 3.79 -4.85
N VAL A 40 -1.54 4.94 -5.32
CA VAL A 40 -0.59 5.78 -4.58
C VAL A 40 -1.20 6.28 -3.26
N ILE A 41 -2.48 6.69 -3.27
CA ILE A 41 -3.19 7.05 -2.04
C ILE A 41 -3.24 5.87 -1.06
N ALA A 42 -3.54 4.66 -1.53
CA ALA A 42 -3.54 3.46 -0.70
C ALA A 42 -2.15 3.19 -0.09
N LEU A 43 -1.08 3.32 -0.87
CA LEU A 43 0.31 3.12 -0.44
C LEU A 43 0.73 4.12 0.66
N ILE A 44 0.42 5.41 0.46
CA ILE A 44 0.69 6.46 1.45
C ILE A 44 -0.12 6.20 2.73
N GLY A 45 -1.39 5.82 2.59
CA GLY A 45 -2.28 5.47 3.70
C GLY A 45 -1.75 4.29 4.51
N HIS A 46 -1.28 3.23 3.84
CA HIS A 46 -0.65 2.08 4.47
C HIS A 46 0.61 2.49 5.25
N ALA A 47 1.56 3.19 4.62
CA ALA A 47 2.80 3.62 5.27
C ALA A 47 2.53 4.51 6.50
N THR A 48 1.60 5.46 6.39
CA THR A 48 1.23 6.36 7.49
C THR A 48 0.60 5.61 8.66
N THR A 49 -0.29 4.66 8.37
CA THR A 49 -0.95 3.83 9.39
C THR A 49 0.06 2.94 10.11
N THR A 50 0.90 2.24 9.34
CA THR A 50 1.96 1.37 9.89
C THR A 50 2.91 2.17 10.77
N HIS A 51 3.32 3.37 10.35
CA HIS A 51 4.16 4.25 11.16
C HIS A 51 3.51 4.61 12.50
N LYS A 52 2.26 5.09 12.49
CA LYS A 52 1.53 5.45 13.72
C LYS A 52 1.33 4.28 14.68
N LEU A 53 1.07 3.08 14.14
CA LEU A 53 0.94 1.87 14.96
C LEU A 53 2.27 1.50 15.63
N LEU A 54 3.38 1.61 14.90
CA LEU A 54 4.72 1.40 15.48
C LEU A 54 5.07 2.44 16.55
N GLU A 55 4.69 3.70 16.36
CA GLU A 55 4.86 4.73 17.38
C GLU A 55 4.04 4.42 18.64
N TYR A 56 2.79 4.01 18.47
CA TYR A 56 1.92 3.61 19.59
C TYR A 56 2.51 2.45 20.41
N GLU A 57 3.01 1.40 19.76
CA GLU A 57 3.65 0.26 20.44
C GLU A 57 4.93 0.64 21.18
N ARG A 58 5.66 1.69 20.76
CA ARG A 58 6.86 2.19 21.46
C ARG A 58 6.55 2.99 22.72
N MET A 59 5.35 3.54 22.84
CA MET A 59 4.92 4.36 23.98
C MET A 59 4.30 3.54 25.11
N LYS A 60 3.99 2.27 24.85
CA LYS A 60 3.41 1.32 25.80
C LYS A 60 4.50 0.66 26.66
#